data_AF-A0A822RS89-F1
#
_entry.id   AF-A0A822RS89-F1
#
_cell.length_a   1.000
_cell.length_b   1.000
_cell.length_c   1.000
_cell.angle_alpha   90.00
_cell.angle_beta   90.00
_cell.angle_gamma   90.00
#
_symmetry.space_group_name_H-M   'P 1'
#
loop_
_entity.id
_entity.type
_entity.pdbx_description
1 polymer ?
#
loop_
_entity_poly.entity_id
_entity_poly.type
_entity_poly.pdbx_seq_one_letter_code
_entity_poly.pdbx_strand_id
1 'polypeptide(L)'
;MKLRTTILATTASVTLLGLGNSQPVYANSTTSSQVESLKSEFIKAKREYEQAKSIYDNALSSSPSNTIILSDKYIKALKTAFSDFNISQTERDSAKSILQSESLRLKNQNSFHKDVADEGERLDVNNLPLAVRQELSFFAQDLINQVRSQVGTPRVSVSISALDFADKVAKAYVQDNWGWHKMSVSGTLGHDATGINHVAREYGLPTTNSEEEKKGEQNYENLASRLPGFKTANKAQLKEAIYIGMIEFMFNDTEWMHAQSIAGLNWGNVNSKDYFGLSFSSRSSVSSAHFITVSQEDIKRASKSSFSTAAVSDPTSVNRRQAIKKLEEDYKAKEKIYQDFQKQADSKGSQGQSNQGSATVTEPSKPSAGSAEPTKSIENTSDLRDQWKQEGSYWYYFDRAGKALVNSWKGNYYLKSNGVMARNEWVYDTNYKAWYYFKSDGSYAQNSWQGSYYLKSDGKMAQSEWLYDSSYKAWYYLKSDGSYLRDQWFKDGSAWYYLKADGKMAQNETIGAYYLDYSGKWIS
;
A
#
# COMPACT_ATOMS: atom_id res chain seq x y z
N MET A 1 42.53 -43.45 11.02
CA MET A 1 43.25 -43.53 9.73
C MET A 1 43.33 -42.11 9.19
N LYS A 2 44.53 -41.52 9.19
CA LYS A 2 44.80 -40.13 8.79
C LYS A 2 44.77 -40.03 7.26
N LEU A 3 44.11 -39.01 6.71
CA LEU A 3 44.39 -38.51 5.37
C LEU A 3 44.57 -36.99 5.45
N ARG A 4 45.81 -36.58 5.18
CA ARG A 4 46.31 -35.21 5.12
C ARG A 4 45.87 -34.59 3.79
N THR A 5 45.33 -33.38 3.83
CA THR A 5 45.16 -32.55 2.64
C THR A 5 46.42 -31.70 2.46
N THR A 6 47.24 -32.08 1.47
CA THR A 6 48.42 -31.34 1.01
C THR A 6 47.95 -30.26 0.04
N ILE A 7 48.14 -28.99 0.38
CA ILE A 7 48.01 -27.88 -0.57
C ILE A 7 49.35 -27.74 -1.29
N LEU A 8 49.39 -28.08 -2.59
CA LEU A 8 50.52 -27.78 -3.47
C LEU A 8 50.55 -26.27 -3.74
N ALA A 9 51.59 -25.58 -3.27
CA ALA A 9 52.00 -24.29 -3.80
C ALA A 9 52.94 -24.55 -4.99
N THR A 10 52.46 -24.33 -6.21
CA THR A 10 53.31 -24.28 -7.40
C THR A 10 53.97 -22.91 -7.49
N THR A 11 55.27 -22.88 -7.15
CA THR A 11 56.18 -21.78 -7.48
C THR A 11 56.48 -21.80 -8.98
N ALA A 12 56.10 -20.76 -9.70
CA ALA A 12 56.66 -20.48 -11.02
C ALA A 12 57.81 -19.45 -10.85
N SER A 13 59.03 -19.92 -11.09
CA SER A 13 60.22 -19.09 -11.20
C SER A 13 60.19 -18.38 -12.56
N VAL A 14 60.19 -17.05 -12.56
CA VAL A 14 60.58 -16.26 -13.73
C VAL A 14 61.84 -15.50 -13.36
N THR A 15 62.95 -15.93 -13.95
CA THR A 15 64.20 -15.16 -13.96
C THR A 15 64.08 -14.11 -15.06
N LEU A 16 63.93 -12.85 -14.69
CA LEU A 16 64.19 -11.72 -15.58
C LEU A 16 65.06 -10.70 -14.84
N LEU A 17 66.28 -10.54 -15.33
CA LEU A 17 67.24 -9.52 -14.92
C LEU A 17 66.77 -8.14 -15.39
N GLY A 18 66.74 -7.14 -14.51
CA GLY A 18 66.52 -5.74 -14.89
C GLY A 18 66.04 -4.82 -13.76
N LEU A 19 67.00 -4.27 -13.03
CA LEU A 19 66.98 -3.07 -12.16
C LEU A 19 65.66 -2.27 -11.98
N GLY A 20 65.21 -2.14 -10.73
CA GLY A 20 64.28 -1.10 -10.28
C GLY A 20 63.28 -1.53 -9.19
N ASN A 21 63.72 -1.80 -7.95
CA ASN A 21 62.80 -2.09 -6.84
C ASN A 21 62.30 -0.79 -6.18
N SER A 22 61.15 -0.29 -6.63
CA SER A 22 60.14 0.27 -5.74
C SER A 22 59.18 -0.87 -5.39
N GLN A 23 59.13 -1.29 -4.12
CA GLN A 23 58.14 -2.27 -3.69
C GLN A 23 56.73 -1.67 -3.78
N PRO A 24 55.75 -2.32 -4.45
CA PRO A 24 54.37 -1.99 -4.22
C PRO A 24 53.99 -2.48 -2.82
N VAL A 25 53.65 -1.54 -1.95
CA VAL A 25 52.98 -1.81 -0.68
C VAL A 25 51.61 -2.41 -1.02
N TYR A 26 51.46 -3.73 -0.88
CA TYR A 26 50.15 -4.37 -0.92
C TYR A 26 49.37 -3.92 0.32
N ALA A 27 48.56 -2.88 0.18
CA ALA A 27 47.55 -2.56 1.17
C ALA A 27 46.56 -3.73 1.27
N ASN A 28 46.36 -4.22 2.50
CA ASN A 28 45.45 -5.32 2.86
C ASN A 28 44.08 -5.21 2.16
N SER A 29 43.83 -6.08 1.18
CA SER A 29 42.53 -6.21 0.48
C SER A 29 41.38 -6.57 1.44
N THR A 30 41.68 -7.23 2.56
CA THR A 30 40.71 -7.63 3.57
C THR A 30 40.11 -6.43 4.31
N THR A 31 40.90 -5.41 4.64
CA THR A 31 40.42 -4.23 5.38
C THR A 31 39.53 -3.34 4.52
N SER A 32 39.83 -3.22 3.22
CA SER A 32 39.00 -2.47 2.27
C SER A 32 37.62 -3.10 2.08
N SER A 33 37.56 -4.44 1.92
CA SER A 33 36.29 -5.17 1.78
C SER A 33 35.39 -5.06 3.02
N GLN A 34 35.97 -5.08 4.23
CA GLN A 34 35.22 -4.92 5.48
C GLN A 34 34.70 -3.49 5.69
N VAL A 35 35.46 -2.47 5.26
CA VAL A 35 35.01 -1.07 5.30
C VAL A 35 33.90 -0.82 4.28
N GLU A 36 33.99 -1.39 3.08
CA GLU A 36 32.91 -1.32 2.07
C GLU A 36 31.64 -2.03 2.55
N SER A 37 31.76 -3.20 3.18
CA SER A 37 30.64 -3.93 3.77
C SER A 37 29.94 -3.11 4.86
N LEU A 38 30.71 -2.54 5.80
CA LEU A 38 30.17 -1.70 6.87
C LEU A 38 29.49 -0.42 6.35
N LYS A 39 30.03 0.21 5.30
CA LYS A 39 29.37 1.36 4.64
C LYS A 39 28.04 0.94 4.01
N SER A 40 27.98 -0.23 3.39
CA SER A 40 26.74 -0.75 2.78
C SER A 40 25.67 -1.06 3.85
N GLU A 41 26.08 -1.67 4.96
CA GLU A 41 25.18 -1.98 6.08
C GLU A 41 24.69 -0.71 6.80
N PHE A 42 25.55 0.29 6.96
CA PHE A 42 25.17 1.61 7.48
C PHE A 42 24.12 2.29 6.59
N ILE A 43 24.35 2.32 5.26
CA ILE A 43 23.40 2.92 4.31
C ILE A 43 22.06 2.16 4.37
N LYS A 44 22.09 0.83 4.42
CA LYS A 44 20.88 0.01 4.56
C LYS A 44 20.14 0.30 5.87
N ALA A 45 20.84 0.35 7.00
CA ALA A 45 20.24 0.62 8.31
C ALA A 45 19.62 2.02 8.36
N LYS A 46 20.31 3.02 7.83
CA LYS A 46 19.81 4.39 7.69
C LYS A 46 18.51 4.41 6.88
N ARG A 47 18.52 3.73 5.74
CA ARG A 47 17.40 3.62 4.82
C ARG A 47 16.16 3.01 5.48
N GLU A 48 16.35 1.88 6.14
CA GLU A 48 15.26 1.17 6.83
C GLU A 48 14.67 2.02 7.97
N TYR A 49 15.53 2.71 8.73
CA TYR A 49 15.10 3.67 9.76
C TYR A 49 14.28 4.82 9.15
N GLU A 50 14.80 5.49 8.11
CA GLU A 50 14.12 6.63 7.47
C GLU A 50 12.77 6.21 6.88
N GLN A 51 12.70 5.03 6.27
CA GLN A 51 11.46 4.47 5.75
C GLN A 51 10.45 4.20 6.86
N ALA A 52 10.85 3.50 7.92
CA ALA A 52 9.95 3.19 9.03
C ALA A 52 9.49 4.45 9.77
N LYS A 53 10.39 5.41 9.97
CA LYS A 53 10.06 6.70 10.57
C LYS A 53 9.08 7.50 9.72
N SER A 54 9.27 7.54 8.40
CA SER A 54 8.33 8.18 7.47
C SER A 54 6.94 7.54 7.55
N ILE A 55 6.86 6.21 7.58
CA ILE A 55 5.59 5.47 7.74
C ILE A 55 4.90 5.84 9.06
N TYR A 56 5.65 5.87 10.17
CA TYR A 56 5.13 6.27 11.48
C TYR A 56 4.62 7.72 11.49
N ASP A 57 5.43 8.67 11.01
CA ASP A 57 5.08 10.09 10.97
C ASP A 57 3.83 10.33 10.09
N ASN A 58 3.71 9.61 8.97
CA ASN A 58 2.51 9.62 8.11
C ASN A 58 1.29 9.01 8.81
N ALA A 59 1.44 7.91 9.56
CA ALA A 59 0.35 7.32 10.31
C ALA A 59 -0.14 8.23 11.45
N LEU A 60 0.77 8.98 12.09
CA LEU A 60 0.46 9.94 13.15
C LEU A 60 -0.25 11.20 12.63
N SER A 61 0.17 11.70 11.46
CA SER A 61 -0.38 12.91 10.85
C SER A 61 -1.65 12.67 10.00
N SER A 62 -1.88 11.43 9.55
CA SER A 62 -3.10 11.06 8.84
C SER A 62 -4.27 10.89 9.82
N SER A 63 -5.41 11.50 9.48
CA SER A 63 -6.74 11.14 9.98
C SER A 63 -7.59 10.78 8.78
N PRO A 64 -7.52 9.53 8.28
CA PRO A 64 -8.26 9.13 7.10
C PRO A 64 -9.75 9.11 7.44
N SER A 65 -10.46 10.11 6.93
CA SER A 65 -11.91 10.17 6.94
C SER A 65 -12.38 9.88 5.52
N ASN A 66 -12.95 8.70 5.32
CA ASN A 66 -13.57 8.36 4.06
C ASN A 66 -14.97 8.95 4.04
N THR A 67 -15.32 9.69 2.99
CA THR A 67 -16.62 10.33 2.88
C THR A 67 -17.43 9.80 1.70
N ILE A 68 -18.74 9.77 1.85
CA ILE A 68 -19.70 9.57 0.75
C ILE A 68 -20.55 10.82 0.64
N ILE A 69 -20.47 11.51 -0.50
CA ILE A 69 -21.19 12.75 -0.79
C ILE A 69 -22.26 12.46 -1.84
N LEU A 70 -23.49 12.90 -1.57
CA LEU A 70 -24.63 12.88 -2.47
C LEU A 70 -24.97 14.32 -2.91
N SER A 71 -25.63 14.48 -4.06
CA SER A 71 -26.26 15.77 -4.43
C SER A 71 -27.71 15.82 -3.98
N ASP A 72 -28.22 17.03 -3.69
CA ASP A 72 -29.65 17.23 -3.39
C ASP A 72 -30.55 16.68 -4.49
N LYS A 73 -30.12 16.83 -5.75
CA LYS A 73 -30.82 16.30 -6.93
C LYS A 73 -30.90 14.77 -6.89
N TYR A 74 -29.78 14.10 -6.58
CA TYR A 74 -29.73 12.65 -6.42
C TYR A 74 -30.60 12.17 -5.25
N ILE A 75 -30.49 12.81 -4.08
CA ILE A 75 -31.29 12.47 -2.90
C ILE A 75 -32.79 12.59 -3.19
N LYS A 76 -33.22 13.70 -3.80
CA LYS A 76 -34.63 13.91 -4.18
C LYS A 76 -35.11 12.84 -5.14
N ALA A 77 -34.34 12.55 -6.19
CA ALA A 77 -34.70 11.51 -7.16
C ALA A 77 -34.78 10.11 -6.52
N LEU A 78 -33.87 9.78 -5.59
CA LEU A 78 -33.87 8.50 -4.91
C LEU A 78 -35.13 8.33 -4.05
N LYS A 79 -35.50 9.37 -3.29
CA LYS A 79 -36.74 9.39 -2.50
C LYS A 79 -37.99 9.28 -3.38
N THR A 80 -38.06 10.04 -4.48
CA THR A 80 -39.17 9.96 -5.43
C THR A 80 -39.30 8.55 -6.00
N ALA A 81 -38.20 7.93 -6.41
CA ALA A 81 -38.25 6.60 -7.03
C ALA A 81 -38.65 5.47 -6.06
N PHE A 82 -38.32 5.57 -4.77
CA PHE A 82 -38.38 4.44 -3.83
C PHE A 82 -39.14 4.70 -2.51
N SER A 83 -39.75 5.87 -2.33
CA SER A 83 -40.53 6.17 -1.11
C SER A 83 -41.84 6.90 -1.38
N ASP A 84 -42.06 7.40 -2.59
CA ASP A 84 -43.33 8.00 -2.98
C ASP A 84 -44.21 6.96 -3.72
N PHE A 85 -45.31 6.56 -3.06
CA PHE A 85 -46.25 5.58 -3.61
C PHE A 85 -47.38 6.20 -4.43
N ASN A 86 -47.51 7.53 -4.42
CA ASN A 86 -48.63 8.23 -5.06
C ASN A 86 -48.30 8.74 -6.47
N ILE A 87 -47.09 8.49 -6.96
CA ILE A 87 -46.64 8.96 -8.27
C ILE A 87 -46.87 7.91 -9.37
N SER A 88 -46.99 8.42 -10.60
CA SER A 88 -47.09 7.61 -11.81
C SER A 88 -45.77 6.87 -12.12
N GLN A 89 -45.85 5.86 -12.98
CA GLN A 89 -44.65 5.17 -13.45
C GLN A 89 -43.72 6.11 -14.24
N THR A 90 -44.28 7.03 -15.02
CA THR A 90 -43.52 8.04 -15.77
C THR A 90 -42.71 8.96 -14.86
N GLU A 91 -43.27 9.36 -13.72
CA GLU A 91 -42.54 10.14 -12.71
C GLU A 91 -41.41 9.32 -12.07
N ARG A 92 -41.65 8.04 -11.76
CA ARG A 92 -40.59 7.13 -11.28
C ARG A 92 -39.46 6.97 -12.30
N ASP A 93 -39.78 6.79 -13.57
CA ASP A 93 -38.77 6.62 -14.62
C ASP A 93 -37.97 7.91 -14.85
N SER A 94 -38.63 9.07 -14.72
CA SER A 94 -37.97 10.38 -14.75
C SER A 94 -37.00 10.56 -13.59
N ALA A 95 -37.38 10.14 -12.38
CA ALA A 95 -36.49 10.13 -11.23
C ALA A 95 -35.28 9.19 -11.42
N LYS A 96 -35.48 7.99 -11.96
CA LYS A 96 -34.38 7.07 -12.31
C LYS A 96 -33.42 7.64 -13.35
N SER A 97 -33.94 8.38 -14.33
CA SER A 97 -33.12 9.07 -15.34
C SER A 97 -32.24 10.14 -14.71
N ILE A 98 -32.75 10.84 -13.69
CA ILE A 98 -31.95 11.78 -12.89
C ILE A 98 -30.85 11.04 -12.13
N LEU A 99 -31.17 9.92 -11.45
CA LEU A 99 -30.18 9.11 -10.75
C LEU A 99 -29.05 8.70 -11.68
N GLN A 100 -29.37 8.14 -12.86
CA GLN A 100 -28.41 7.75 -13.88
C GLN A 100 -27.50 8.92 -14.30
N SER A 101 -28.08 10.09 -14.57
CA SER A 101 -27.31 11.28 -15.00
C SER A 101 -26.34 11.79 -13.92
N GLU A 102 -26.67 11.60 -12.65
CA GLU A 102 -25.86 12.05 -11.52
C GLU A 102 -24.80 11.02 -11.10
N SER A 103 -25.05 9.71 -11.34
CA SER A 103 -24.21 8.60 -10.88
C SER A 103 -22.75 8.74 -11.28
N LEU A 104 -22.44 9.00 -12.56
CA LEU A 104 -21.04 9.09 -13.01
C LEU A 104 -20.29 10.27 -12.36
N ARG A 105 -20.96 11.42 -12.24
CA ARG A 105 -20.39 12.62 -11.62
C ARG A 105 -20.09 12.37 -10.14
N LEU A 106 -21.04 11.78 -9.42
CA LEU A 106 -20.90 11.48 -8.00
C LEU A 106 -19.86 10.37 -7.74
N LYS A 107 -19.79 9.35 -8.61
CA LYS A 107 -18.75 8.32 -8.57
C LYS A 107 -17.35 8.92 -8.67
N ASN A 108 -17.15 9.92 -9.54
CA ASN A 108 -15.85 10.59 -9.71
C ASN A 108 -15.52 11.61 -8.61
N GLN A 109 -16.52 12.10 -7.87
CA GLN A 109 -16.31 13.04 -6.76
C GLN A 109 -15.92 12.36 -5.45
N ASN A 110 -16.30 11.10 -5.30
CA ASN A 110 -16.04 10.31 -4.10
C ASN A 110 -14.76 9.50 -4.29
N SER A 111 -13.81 9.62 -3.37
CA SER A 111 -12.54 8.90 -3.45
C SER A 111 -12.14 8.27 -2.11
N PHE A 112 -11.51 7.09 -2.21
CA PHE A 112 -11.03 6.37 -1.05
C PHE A 112 -9.76 7.02 -0.49
N HIS A 113 -9.75 7.27 0.80
CA HIS A 113 -8.60 7.74 1.57
C HIS A 113 -8.03 6.60 2.41
N LYS A 114 -6.86 6.12 1.99
CA LYS A 114 -6.15 5.02 2.64
C LYS A 114 -5.52 5.45 3.97
N ASP A 115 -5.63 4.60 5.00
CA ASP A 115 -4.86 4.72 6.24
C ASP A 115 -3.58 3.89 6.16
N VAL A 116 -2.43 4.53 6.38
CA VAL A 116 -1.13 3.84 6.44
C VAL A 116 -1.09 2.86 7.61
N ALA A 117 -1.80 3.15 8.72
CA ALA A 117 -1.88 2.25 9.87
C ALA A 117 -2.57 0.91 9.55
N ASP A 118 -3.32 0.84 8.45
CA ASP A 118 -4.01 -0.37 8.00
C ASP A 118 -3.22 -1.20 6.97
N GLU A 119 -2.03 -0.75 6.55
CA GLU A 119 -1.20 -1.46 5.56
C GLU A 119 -0.44 -2.68 6.13
N GLY A 120 -0.54 -2.93 7.44
CA GLY A 120 0.21 -3.95 8.17
C GLY A 120 -0.05 -5.42 7.79
N GLU A 121 -0.44 -6.25 8.75
CA GLU A 121 -0.55 -7.70 8.57
C GLU A 121 -1.52 -8.10 7.45
N ARG A 122 -1.14 -9.13 6.69
CA ARG A 122 -1.99 -9.75 5.68
C ARG A 122 -2.80 -10.87 6.33
N LEU A 123 -4.12 -10.78 6.21
CA LEU A 123 -5.09 -11.68 6.82
C LEU A 123 -5.66 -12.62 5.76
N ASP A 124 -5.98 -13.85 6.16
CA ASP A 124 -6.79 -14.76 5.34
C ASP A 124 -8.21 -14.19 5.24
N VAL A 125 -8.65 -13.90 4.01
CA VAL A 125 -9.93 -13.24 3.75
C VAL A 125 -11.11 -14.13 4.14
N ASN A 126 -10.97 -15.45 4.06
CA ASN A 126 -12.02 -16.39 4.43
C ASN A 126 -12.03 -16.72 5.94
N ASN A 127 -11.07 -16.18 6.71
CA ASN A 127 -10.92 -16.48 8.13
C ASN A 127 -10.50 -15.24 8.92
N LEU A 128 -11.24 -14.15 8.74
CA LEU A 128 -10.98 -12.88 9.43
C LEU A 128 -11.29 -12.99 10.94
N PRO A 129 -10.36 -12.60 11.83
CA PRO A 129 -10.62 -12.55 13.26
C PRO A 129 -11.82 -11.66 13.60
N LEU A 130 -12.55 -11.99 14.67
CA LEU A 130 -13.74 -11.23 15.09
C LEU A 130 -13.45 -9.72 15.25
N ALA A 131 -12.34 -9.37 15.88
CA ALA A 131 -11.94 -7.97 16.06
C ALA A 131 -11.78 -7.22 14.73
N VAL A 132 -11.31 -7.91 13.68
CA VAL A 132 -11.17 -7.34 12.33
C VAL A 132 -12.54 -7.22 11.66
N ARG A 133 -13.37 -8.25 11.71
CA ARG A 133 -14.75 -8.18 11.15
C ARG A 133 -15.56 -7.07 11.80
N GLN A 134 -15.42 -6.89 13.12
CA GLN A 134 -16.03 -5.81 13.87
C GLN A 134 -15.51 -4.44 13.41
N GLU A 135 -14.19 -4.24 13.31
CA GLU A 135 -13.60 -2.99 12.80
C GLU A 135 -14.10 -2.65 11.39
N LEU A 136 -14.10 -3.63 10.48
CA LEU A 136 -14.57 -3.45 9.10
C LEU A 136 -16.07 -3.14 9.04
N SER A 137 -16.86 -3.75 9.91
CA SER A 137 -18.30 -3.46 10.02
C SER A 137 -18.56 -2.05 10.53
N PHE A 138 -17.77 -1.55 11.48
CA PHE A 138 -17.87 -0.15 11.94
C PHE A 138 -17.44 0.84 10.86
N PHE A 139 -16.39 0.52 10.10
CA PHE A 139 -16.00 1.33 8.94
C PHE A 139 -17.12 1.43 7.90
N ALA A 140 -17.72 0.30 7.52
CA ALA A 140 -18.85 0.29 6.59
C ALA A 140 -20.10 0.97 7.16
N GLN A 141 -20.42 0.75 8.44
CA GLN A 141 -21.50 1.44 9.15
C GLN A 141 -21.34 2.95 9.07
N ASP A 142 -20.13 3.48 9.25
CA ASP A 142 -19.88 4.92 9.18
C ASP A 142 -20.26 5.47 7.79
N LEU A 143 -19.80 4.83 6.71
CA LEU A 143 -20.16 5.20 5.33
C LEU A 143 -21.66 5.13 5.08
N ILE A 144 -22.33 4.06 5.53
CA ILE A 144 -23.80 3.92 5.43
C ILE A 144 -24.49 5.04 6.19
N ASN A 145 -24.03 5.35 7.40
CA ASN A 145 -24.64 6.37 8.24
C ASN A 145 -24.39 7.80 7.73
N GLN A 146 -23.31 8.06 7.01
CA GLN A 146 -23.11 9.31 6.28
C GLN A 146 -24.16 9.47 5.16
N VAL A 147 -24.43 8.40 4.39
CA VAL A 147 -25.49 8.37 3.38
C VAL A 147 -26.85 8.61 4.04
N ARG A 148 -27.21 7.82 5.06
CA ARG A 148 -28.50 7.93 5.75
C ARG A 148 -28.69 9.29 6.41
N SER A 149 -27.63 9.92 6.93
CA SER A 149 -27.70 11.28 7.46
C SER A 149 -28.04 12.32 6.40
N GLN A 150 -27.48 12.21 5.18
CA GLN A 150 -27.80 13.11 4.07
C GLN A 150 -29.22 12.89 3.54
N VAL A 151 -29.66 11.63 3.48
CA VAL A 151 -31.02 11.27 3.05
C VAL A 151 -32.05 11.62 4.13
N GLY A 152 -31.66 11.66 5.41
CA GLY A 152 -32.57 11.89 6.54
C GLY A 152 -33.30 10.63 6.99
N THR A 153 -32.64 9.48 6.96
CA THR A 153 -33.16 8.18 7.43
C THR A 153 -32.41 7.68 8.68
N PRO A 154 -32.99 6.76 9.47
CA PRO A 154 -32.39 6.25 10.70
C PRO A 154 -31.06 5.53 10.47
N ARG A 155 -30.13 5.73 11.39
CA ARG A 155 -28.79 5.12 11.37
C ARG A 155 -28.86 3.60 11.59
N VAL A 156 -27.98 2.85 10.92
CA VAL A 156 -27.73 1.44 11.24
C VAL A 156 -26.79 1.33 12.45
N SER A 157 -26.86 0.20 13.16
CA SER A 157 -26.00 -0.12 14.30
C SER A 157 -25.38 -1.52 14.17
N VAL A 158 -24.08 -1.66 14.40
CA VAL A 158 -23.41 -2.97 14.47
C VAL A 158 -23.90 -3.73 15.70
N SER A 159 -24.27 -4.99 15.51
CA SER A 159 -24.67 -5.91 16.58
C SER A 159 -23.96 -7.25 16.46
N ILE A 160 -23.87 -7.99 17.56
CA ILE A 160 -23.17 -9.27 17.59
C ILE A 160 -23.79 -10.31 16.65
N SER A 161 -25.12 -10.39 16.57
CA SER A 161 -25.79 -11.34 15.68
C SER A 161 -25.68 -10.93 14.22
N ALA A 162 -25.67 -9.63 13.90
CA ALA A 162 -25.43 -9.19 12.52
C ALA A 162 -23.99 -9.50 12.05
N LEU A 163 -22.99 -9.36 12.94
CA LEU A 163 -21.61 -9.76 12.67
C LEU A 163 -21.46 -11.27 12.40
N ASP A 164 -22.15 -12.10 13.20
CA ASP A 164 -22.16 -13.54 13.01
C ASP A 164 -22.93 -13.95 11.75
N PHE A 165 -24.10 -13.34 11.50
CA PHE A 165 -24.88 -13.56 10.28
C PHE A 165 -24.02 -13.28 9.04
N ALA A 166 -23.35 -12.12 8.96
CA ALA A 166 -22.49 -11.79 7.82
C ALA A 166 -21.34 -12.78 7.63
N ASP A 167 -20.75 -13.28 8.71
CA ASP A 167 -19.70 -14.29 8.66
C ASP A 167 -20.21 -15.66 8.16
N LYS A 168 -21.40 -16.07 8.61
CA LYS A 168 -22.05 -17.30 8.13
C LYS A 168 -22.45 -17.20 6.66
N VAL A 169 -22.96 -16.06 6.20
CA VAL A 169 -23.24 -15.83 4.78
C VAL A 169 -21.96 -15.92 3.95
N ALA A 170 -20.89 -15.24 4.36
CA ALA A 170 -19.61 -15.32 3.67
C ALA A 170 -19.09 -16.77 3.58
N LYS A 171 -19.25 -17.56 4.65
CA LYS A 171 -18.91 -18.99 4.66
C LYS A 171 -19.79 -19.82 3.73
N ALA A 172 -21.09 -19.53 3.62
CA ALA A 172 -21.98 -20.20 2.68
C ALA A 172 -21.53 -19.98 1.23
N TYR A 173 -21.20 -18.73 0.86
CA TYR A 173 -20.64 -18.42 -0.46
C TYR A 173 -19.36 -19.21 -0.79
N VAL A 174 -18.50 -19.45 0.21
CA VAL A 174 -17.29 -20.26 0.06
C VAL A 174 -17.64 -21.75 -0.10
N GLN A 175 -18.54 -22.27 0.75
CA GLN A 175 -18.98 -23.67 0.73
C GLN A 175 -19.65 -24.04 -0.60
N ASP A 176 -20.50 -23.16 -1.12
CA ASP A 176 -21.23 -23.37 -2.37
C ASP A 176 -20.39 -23.03 -3.62
N ASN A 177 -19.17 -22.53 -3.41
CA ASN A 177 -18.27 -22.02 -4.43
C ASN A 177 -19.00 -21.00 -5.35
N TRP A 178 -19.77 -20.10 -4.74
CA TRP A 178 -20.68 -19.21 -5.45
C TRP A 178 -19.93 -18.07 -6.17
N GLY A 179 -19.67 -18.25 -7.46
CA GLY A 179 -19.05 -17.24 -8.32
C GLY A 179 -19.60 -17.28 -9.73
N TRP A 180 -18.98 -16.53 -10.66
CA TRP A 180 -19.46 -16.37 -12.03
C TRP A 180 -19.80 -17.68 -12.75
N HIS A 181 -18.98 -18.71 -12.58
CA HIS A 181 -19.24 -20.02 -13.16
C HIS A 181 -20.51 -20.67 -12.57
N LYS A 182 -20.66 -20.67 -11.24
CA LYS A 182 -21.82 -21.26 -10.56
C LYS A 182 -23.11 -20.56 -10.96
N MET A 183 -23.11 -19.22 -10.99
CA MET A 183 -24.22 -18.38 -11.45
C MET A 183 -24.60 -18.70 -12.89
N SER A 184 -23.60 -18.86 -13.77
CA SER A 184 -23.83 -19.21 -15.18
C SER A 184 -24.42 -20.61 -15.34
N VAL A 185 -23.99 -21.59 -14.54
CA VAL A 185 -24.46 -22.99 -14.66
C VAL A 185 -25.82 -23.18 -14.01
N SER A 186 -26.11 -22.49 -12.90
CA SER A 186 -27.40 -22.58 -12.21
C SER A 186 -28.51 -21.74 -12.86
N GLY A 187 -28.14 -20.77 -13.71
CA GLY A 187 -29.08 -19.78 -14.26
C GLY A 187 -29.56 -18.76 -13.24
N THR A 188 -28.93 -18.71 -12.06
CA THR A 188 -29.25 -17.78 -10.98
C THR A 188 -28.32 -16.57 -11.07
N LEU A 189 -28.89 -15.37 -11.15
CA LEU A 189 -28.13 -14.13 -11.20
C LEU A 189 -28.04 -13.49 -9.80
N GLY A 190 -26.92 -12.83 -9.52
CA GLY A 190 -26.67 -12.13 -8.26
C GLY A 190 -26.28 -13.04 -7.09
N HIS A 191 -27.16 -13.08 -6.08
CA HIS A 191 -26.85 -13.55 -4.73
C HIS A 191 -26.91 -15.07 -4.59
N ASP A 192 -26.13 -15.60 -3.65
CA ASP A 192 -26.33 -16.95 -3.10
C ASP A 192 -27.54 -16.95 -2.14
N ALA A 193 -28.74 -16.83 -2.71
CA ALA A 193 -29.97 -16.74 -1.94
C ALA A 193 -30.23 -18.00 -1.10
N THR A 194 -29.76 -19.17 -1.57
CA THR A 194 -29.89 -20.43 -0.81
C THR A 194 -29.08 -20.35 0.49
N GLY A 195 -27.80 -19.96 0.39
CA GLY A 195 -26.95 -19.76 1.56
C GLY A 195 -27.47 -18.68 2.50
N ILE A 196 -27.92 -17.54 1.97
CA ILE A 196 -28.44 -16.41 2.77
C ILE A 196 -29.72 -16.81 3.52
N ASN A 197 -30.69 -17.44 2.83
CA ASN A 197 -31.93 -17.87 3.45
C ASN A 197 -31.70 -19.02 4.44
N HIS A 198 -30.71 -19.90 4.21
CA HIS A 198 -30.31 -20.89 5.19
C HIS A 198 -29.88 -20.23 6.52
N VAL A 199 -28.98 -19.24 6.45
CA VAL A 199 -28.52 -18.49 7.64
C VAL A 199 -29.68 -17.73 8.29
N ALA A 200 -30.57 -17.10 7.52
CA ALA A 200 -31.75 -16.43 8.06
C ALA A 200 -32.65 -17.38 8.86
N ARG A 201 -32.87 -18.61 8.37
CA ARG A 201 -33.67 -19.65 9.06
C ARG A 201 -33.03 -20.11 10.38
N GLU A 202 -31.70 -20.13 10.48
CA GLU A 202 -31.02 -20.42 11.76
C GLU A 202 -31.43 -19.42 12.85
N TYR A 203 -31.56 -18.15 12.47
CA TYR A 203 -32.00 -17.07 13.36
C TYR A 203 -33.52 -16.96 13.51
N GLY A 204 -34.28 -17.78 12.78
CA GLY A 204 -35.74 -17.74 12.73
C GLY A 204 -36.29 -16.55 11.94
N LEU A 205 -35.46 -15.81 11.21
CA LEU A 205 -35.85 -14.61 10.48
C LEU A 205 -36.65 -14.94 9.20
N PRO A 206 -37.49 -14.03 8.69
CA PRO A 206 -38.26 -14.24 7.46
C PRO A 206 -37.38 -14.56 6.24
N THR A 207 -37.82 -15.44 5.35
CA THR A 207 -37.12 -15.73 4.09
C THR A 207 -38.03 -15.57 2.90
N THR A 208 -37.45 -15.42 1.71
CA THR A 208 -38.19 -15.57 0.45
C THR A 208 -38.70 -17.01 0.30
N ASN A 209 -39.68 -17.20 -0.58
CA ASN A 209 -40.21 -18.53 -0.90
C ASN A 209 -39.27 -19.29 -1.85
N SER A 210 -39.52 -20.60 -2.05
CA SER A 210 -38.63 -21.45 -2.85
C SER A 210 -38.50 -21.05 -4.32
N GLU A 211 -39.49 -20.38 -4.91
CA GLU A 211 -39.42 -19.93 -6.32
C GLU A 211 -38.64 -18.62 -6.47
N GLU A 212 -38.77 -17.71 -5.50
CA GLU A 212 -37.97 -16.50 -5.38
C GLU A 212 -36.50 -16.82 -5.10
N GLU A 213 -36.24 -17.77 -4.18
CA GLU A 213 -34.88 -18.22 -3.82
C GLU A 213 -34.13 -18.78 -5.04
N LYS A 214 -34.78 -19.55 -5.91
CA LYS A 214 -34.18 -20.05 -7.17
C LYS A 214 -33.73 -18.93 -8.12
N LYS A 215 -34.39 -17.77 -8.05
CA LYS A 215 -34.06 -16.57 -8.84
C LYS A 215 -32.97 -15.72 -8.21
N GLY A 216 -32.47 -16.08 -7.02
CA GLY A 216 -31.47 -15.31 -6.29
C GLY A 216 -32.08 -14.23 -5.38
N GLU A 217 -33.39 -14.27 -5.13
CA GLU A 217 -34.06 -13.28 -4.27
C GLU A 217 -33.87 -13.57 -2.78
N GLN A 218 -33.54 -12.52 -2.03
CA GLN A 218 -33.19 -12.56 -0.61
C GLN A 218 -33.46 -11.19 0.04
N ASN A 219 -33.50 -11.11 1.38
CA ASN A 219 -33.96 -9.91 2.11
C ASN A 219 -32.87 -9.11 2.85
N TYR A 220 -31.61 -9.55 2.87
CA TYR A 220 -30.63 -9.12 3.87
C TYR A 220 -29.33 -8.50 3.31
N GLU A 221 -28.85 -9.01 2.18
CA GLU A 221 -27.52 -8.73 1.66
C GLU A 221 -27.53 -7.64 0.59
N ASN A 222 -26.59 -6.70 0.69
CA ASN A 222 -26.05 -5.99 -0.46
C ASN A 222 -24.67 -6.60 -0.79
N LEU A 223 -24.50 -7.09 -2.02
CA LEU A 223 -23.33 -7.88 -2.42
C LEU A 223 -22.39 -7.06 -3.30
N ALA A 224 -21.20 -6.75 -2.79
CA ALA A 224 -20.14 -6.19 -3.62
C ALA A 224 -19.29 -7.35 -4.18
N SER A 225 -19.57 -7.76 -5.42
CA SER A 225 -18.95 -8.94 -6.07
C SER A 225 -17.86 -8.60 -7.10
N ARG A 226 -17.70 -7.33 -7.47
CA ARG A 226 -16.71 -6.86 -8.47
C ARG A 226 -15.40 -6.40 -7.82
N LEU A 227 -14.96 -7.12 -6.79
CA LEU A 227 -13.76 -6.78 -6.04
C LEU A 227 -12.53 -7.53 -6.59
N PRO A 228 -11.32 -6.98 -6.44
CA PRO A 228 -10.10 -7.70 -6.78
C PRO A 228 -10.00 -9.03 -6.02
N GLY A 229 -9.47 -10.07 -6.64
CA GLY A 229 -9.31 -11.38 -6.03
C GLY A 229 -8.22 -11.39 -4.96
N PHE A 230 -8.61 -11.46 -3.69
CA PHE A 230 -7.70 -11.48 -2.54
C PHE A 230 -7.78 -12.83 -1.82
N LYS A 231 -6.79 -13.73 -1.98
CA LYS A 231 -6.66 -14.87 -1.05
C LYS A 231 -6.31 -14.38 0.37
N THR A 232 -5.46 -13.36 0.42
CA THR A 232 -5.09 -12.64 1.63
C THR A 232 -5.16 -11.14 1.37
N ALA A 233 -5.49 -10.32 2.38
CA ALA A 233 -5.53 -8.86 2.28
C ALA A 233 -5.12 -8.20 3.59
N ASN A 234 -4.55 -7.00 3.53
CA ASN A 234 -4.42 -6.16 4.71
C ASN A 234 -5.71 -5.34 4.93
N LYS A 235 -5.83 -4.67 6.08
CA LYS A 235 -7.04 -3.88 6.40
C LYS A 235 -7.27 -2.73 5.42
N ALA A 236 -6.21 -2.13 4.87
CA ALA A 236 -6.33 -1.05 3.90
C ALA A 236 -7.04 -1.52 2.62
N GLN A 237 -6.64 -2.69 2.10
CA GLN A 237 -7.27 -3.33 0.94
C GLN A 237 -8.73 -3.71 1.19
N LEU A 238 -9.04 -4.21 2.40
CA LEU A 238 -10.42 -4.56 2.77
C LEU A 238 -11.30 -3.30 2.91
N LYS A 239 -10.79 -2.22 3.51
CA LYS A 239 -11.51 -0.93 3.60
C LYS A 239 -11.71 -0.28 2.22
N GLU A 240 -10.72 -0.37 1.34
CA GLU A 240 -10.84 0.07 -0.05
C GLU A 240 -11.93 -0.71 -0.78
N ALA A 241 -11.97 -2.04 -0.61
CA ALA A 241 -13.01 -2.88 -1.20
C ALA A 241 -14.42 -2.55 -0.69
N ILE A 242 -14.57 -2.27 0.61
CA ILE A 242 -15.84 -1.77 1.20
C ILE A 242 -16.24 -0.45 0.55
N TYR A 243 -15.30 0.48 0.41
CA TYR A 243 -15.57 1.80 -0.18
C TYR A 243 -15.99 1.66 -1.64
N ILE A 244 -15.27 0.85 -2.44
CA ILE A 244 -15.65 0.54 -3.83
C ILE A 244 -17.07 -0.03 -3.88
N GLY A 245 -17.40 -0.99 -3.03
CA GLY A 245 -18.75 -1.55 -2.93
C GLY A 245 -19.81 -0.49 -2.63
N MET A 246 -19.55 0.42 -1.68
CA MET A 246 -20.46 1.53 -1.36
C MET A 246 -20.67 2.47 -2.55
N ILE A 247 -19.62 2.79 -3.30
CA ILE A 247 -19.71 3.61 -4.52
C ILE A 247 -20.51 2.90 -5.61
N GLU A 248 -20.32 1.59 -5.79
CA GLU A 248 -21.10 0.80 -6.74
C GLU A 248 -22.57 0.72 -6.33
N PHE A 249 -22.86 0.49 -5.05
CA PHE A 249 -24.24 0.44 -4.55
C PHE A 249 -24.97 1.76 -4.72
N MET A 250 -24.32 2.88 -4.39
CA MET A 250 -24.95 4.20 -4.45
C MET A 250 -25.00 4.75 -5.86
N PHE A 251 -24.02 4.48 -6.72
CA PHE A 251 -23.89 5.17 -8.00
C PHE A 251 -23.84 4.22 -9.19
N ASN A 252 -24.57 3.11 -9.10
CA ASN A 252 -24.94 2.30 -10.26
C ASN A 252 -25.77 3.17 -11.24
N ASP A 253 -25.59 2.95 -12.53
CA ASP A 253 -26.23 3.69 -13.62
C ASP A 253 -27.33 2.89 -14.33
N THR A 254 -27.64 1.68 -13.83
CA THR A 254 -28.63 0.76 -14.43
C THR A 254 -29.70 0.29 -13.44
N GLU A 255 -29.35 0.06 -12.18
CA GLU A 255 -30.29 -0.30 -11.12
C GLU A 255 -29.96 0.43 -9.81
N TRP A 256 -30.95 0.62 -8.93
CA TRP A 256 -30.80 1.38 -7.67
C TRP A 256 -31.38 0.64 -6.45
N MET A 257 -31.55 -0.67 -6.55
CA MET A 257 -32.03 -1.52 -5.45
C MET A 257 -31.04 -1.53 -4.29
N HIS A 258 -29.74 -1.50 -4.57
CA HIS A 258 -28.72 -1.34 -3.53
C HIS A 258 -28.74 0.08 -2.94
N ALA A 259 -28.82 1.11 -3.79
CA ALA A 259 -28.85 2.52 -3.35
C ALA A 259 -30.01 2.78 -2.38
N GLN A 260 -31.22 2.31 -2.70
CA GLN A 260 -32.39 2.49 -1.82
C GLN A 260 -32.26 1.71 -0.50
N SER A 261 -31.61 0.55 -0.52
CA SER A 261 -31.37 -0.28 0.67
C SER A 261 -30.38 0.38 1.63
N ILE A 262 -29.22 0.80 1.09
CA ILE A 262 -28.19 1.52 1.83
C ILE A 262 -28.73 2.84 2.39
N ALA A 263 -29.50 3.58 1.58
CA ALA A 263 -30.15 4.82 1.98
C ALA A 263 -31.27 4.64 3.03
N GLY A 264 -31.67 3.41 3.35
CA GLY A 264 -32.73 3.14 4.33
C GLY A 264 -34.11 3.61 3.87
N LEU A 265 -34.36 3.63 2.57
CA LEU A 265 -35.66 4.01 2.01
C LEU A 265 -36.60 2.81 1.95
N ASN A 266 -36.10 1.60 1.66
CA ASN A 266 -36.76 0.29 1.80
C ASN A 266 -38.27 0.29 1.51
N TRP A 267 -38.70 0.90 0.41
CA TRP A 267 -40.12 1.08 0.07
C TRP A 267 -40.93 1.71 1.23
N GLY A 268 -40.47 2.85 1.73
CA GLY A 268 -41.22 3.74 2.63
C GLY A 268 -41.25 3.39 4.11
N ASN A 269 -40.70 2.24 4.55
CA ASN A 269 -40.56 1.97 5.98
C ASN A 269 -39.29 2.62 6.55
N VAL A 270 -39.30 3.94 6.62
CA VAL A 270 -38.14 4.76 7.01
C VAL A 270 -37.92 4.85 8.52
N ASN A 271 -38.66 4.12 9.36
CA ASN A 271 -38.61 4.27 10.82
C ASN A 271 -38.03 3.05 11.57
N SER A 272 -37.63 1.98 10.87
CA SER A 272 -37.06 0.80 11.54
C SER A 272 -35.60 1.04 11.95
N LYS A 273 -35.27 0.66 13.18
CA LYS A 273 -33.87 0.50 13.60
C LYS A 273 -33.29 -0.72 12.90
N ASP A 274 -32.14 -0.55 12.26
CA ASP A 274 -31.49 -1.62 11.50
C ASP A 274 -30.17 -2.03 12.13
N TYR A 275 -29.87 -3.32 12.05
CA TYR A 275 -28.66 -3.93 12.60
C TYR A 275 -27.75 -4.41 11.47
N PHE A 276 -26.47 -4.05 11.55
CA PHE A 276 -25.53 -4.20 10.45
C PHE A 276 -24.35 -5.11 10.81
N GLY A 277 -23.89 -5.89 9.83
CA GLY A 277 -22.67 -6.66 9.90
C GLY A 277 -22.05 -6.82 8.51
N LEU A 278 -20.72 -6.93 8.48
CA LEU A 278 -19.97 -7.12 7.26
C LEU A 278 -18.96 -8.25 7.40
N SER A 279 -18.86 -9.08 6.36
CA SER A 279 -17.78 -10.06 6.21
C SER A 279 -17.36 -10.15 4.74
N PHE A 280 -16.32 -10.94 4.50
CA PHE A 280 -15.75 -11.17 3.18
C PHE A 280 -15.70 -12.64 2.85
N SER A 281 -15.85 -12.94 1.57
CA SER A 281 -15.52 -14.25 1.03
C SER A 281 -14.57 -14.11 -0.14
N SER A 282 -13.76 -15.13 -0.36
CA SER A 282 -12.79 -15.19 -1.45
C SER A 282 -12.71 -16.58 -2.03
N ARG A 283 -12.80 -16.65 -3.35
CA ARG A 283 -12.76 -17.86 -4.17
C ARG A 283 -11.75 -17.64 -5.30
N SER A 284 -11.45 -18.69 -6.06
CA SER A 284 -10.42 -18.65 -7.12
C SER A 284 -10.63 -17.55 -8.16
N SER A 285 -11.87 -17.11 -8.40
CA SER A 285 -12.22 -16.14 -9.44
C SER A 285 -12.88 -14.85 -8.93
N VAL A 286 -13.28 -14.77 -7.66
CA VAL A 286 -14.07 -13.66 -7.11
C VAL A 286 -13.79 -13.49 -5.63
N SER A 287 -13.57 -12.25 -5.19
CA SER A 287 -13.75 -11.85 -3.80
C SER A 287 -15.01 -11.01 -3.67
N SER A 288 -15.68 -11.12 -2.52
CA SER A 288 -16.94 -10.43 -2.27
C SER A 288 -16.98 -9.85 -0.86
N ALA A 289 -17.62 -8.69 -0.73
CA ALA A 289 -18.00 -8.13 0.56
C ALA A 289 -19.50 -8.24 0.74
N HIS A 290 -19.91 -8.76 1.90
CA HIS A 290 -21.29 -9.10 2.24
C HIS A 290 -21.82 -8.09 3.25
N PHE A 291 -22.60 -7.12 2.78
CA PHE A 291 -23.20 -6.08 3.62
C PHE A 291 -24.56 -6.58 4.10
N ILE A 292 -24.63 -7.10 5.32
CA ILE A 292 -25.86 -7.66 5.89
C ILE A 292 -26.55 -6.60 6.74
N THR A 293 -27.81 -6.32 6.40
CA THR A 293 -28.69 -5.47 7.19
C THR A 293 -29.91 -6.28 7.62
N VAL A 294 -30.20 -6.29 8.92
CA VAL A 294 -31.40 -6.94 9.48
C VAL A 294 -32.24 -5.88 10.19
N SER A 295 -33.50 -5.73 9.77
CA SER A 295 -34.39 -4.72 10.35
C SER A 295 -34.97 -5.18 11.69
N GLN A 296 -35.30 -4.23 12.55
CA GLN A 296 -36.05 -4.52 13.79
C GLN A 296 -37.40 -5.20 13.50
N GLU A 297 -38.01 -4.94 12.35
CA GLU A 297 -39.28 -5.54 11.95
C GLU A 297 -39.12 -7.01 11.56
N ASP A 298 -38.03 -7.38 10.89
CA ASP A 298 -37.71 -8.80 10.62
C ASP A 298 -37.45 -9.56 11.91
N ILE A 299 -36.77 -8.93 12.87
CA ILE A 299 -36.54 -9.51 14.20
C ILE A 299 -37.86 -9.71 14.95
N LYS A 300 -38.81 -8.76 14.88
CA LYS A 300 -40.15 -8.92 15.48
C LYS A 300 -40.95 -10.06 14.84
N ARG A 301 -40.77 -10.29 13.53
CA ARG A 301 -41.40 -11.40 12.80
C ARG A 301 -40.66 -12.72 12.93
N ALA A 302 -39.50 -12.75 13.60
CA ALA A 302 -38.72 -13.95 13.73
C ALA A 302 -39.48 -15.02 14.52
N SER A 303 -39.43 -16.26 14.04
CA SER A 303 -40.02 -17.43 14.71
C SER A 303 -39.29 -17.84 15.99
N LYS A 304 -38.11 -17.25 16.26
CA LYS A 304 -37.25 -17.53 17.42
C LYS A 304 -36.57 -16.24 17.89
N SER A 305 -36.33 -16.11 19.19
CA SER A 305 -35.66 -14.94 19.79
C SER A 305 -34.12 -15.05 19.79
N SER A 306 -33.53 -15.62 18.73
CA SER A 306 -32.09 -15.91 18.63
C SER A 306 -31.22 -14.76 18.11
N PHE A 307 -31.83 -13.69 17.57
CA PHE A 307 -31.10 -12.55 17.02
C PHE A 307 -30.88 -11.47 18.09
N SER A 308 -29.65 -11.33 18.57
CA SER A 308 -29.27 -10.35 19.58
C SER A 308 -28.98 -8.99 18.95
N THR A 309 -29.66 -7.97 19.47
CA THR A 309 -29.50 -6.56 19.11
C THR A 309 -28.50 -5.82 20.01
N ALA A 310 -27.77 -6.57 20.84
CA ALA A 310 -26.80 -6.01 21.77
C ALA A 310 -25.76 -5.15 21.04
N ALA A 311 -25.55 -3.94 21.55
CA ALA A 311 -24.56 -3.02 21.01
C ALA A 311 -23.15 -3.59 21.19
N VAL A 312 -22.33 -3.37 20.17
CA VAL A 312 -20.92 -3.73 20.17
C VAL A 312 -20.09 -2.45 20.29
N SER A 313 -18.95 -2.49 21.00
CA SER A 313 -18.07 -1.32 21.10
C SER A 313 -17.32 -1.09 19.78
N ASP A 314 -17.25 0.15 19.31
CA ASP A 314 -16.44 0.48 18.13
C ASP A 314 -14.93 0.37 18.46
N PRO A 315 -14.19 -0.60 17.86
CA PRO A 315 -12.78 -0.78 18.15
C PRO A 315 -11.86 0.08 17.26
N THR A 316 -12.39 0.80 16.26
CA THR A 316 -11.60 1.44 15.19
C THR A 316 -10.50 2.35 15.74
N SER A 317 -10.87 3.26 16.64
CA SER A 317 -9.92 4.19 17.26
C SER A 317 -8.87 3.50 18.13
N VAL A 318 -9.24 2.45 18.85
CA VAL A 318 -8.32 1.68 19.71
C VAL A 318 -7.34 0.88 18.86
N ASN A 319 -7.84 0.16 17.85
CA ASN A 319 -7.05 -0.63 16.92
C ASN A 319 -6.06 0.26 16.15
N ARG A 320 -6.50 1.45 15.71
CA ARG A 320 -5.62 2.42 15.05
C ARG A 320 -4.47 2.86 15.96
N ARG A 321 -4.75 3.22 17.22
CA ARG A 321 -3.71 3.60 18.19
C ARG A 321 -2.71 2.46 18.42
N GLN A 322 -3.19 1.22 18.52
CA GLN A 322 -2.33 0.05 18.66
C GLN A 322 -1.44 -0.19 17.43
N ALA A 323 -1.98 0.00 16.21
CA ALA A 323 -1.22 -0.08 14.98
C ALA A 323 -0.11 1.00 14.92
N ILE A 324 -0.45 2.25 15.26
CA ILE A 324 0.54 3.34 15.34
C ILE A 324 1.63 3.04 16.37
N LYS A 325 1.27 2.47 17.53
CA LYS A 325 2.25 2.06 18.54
C LYS A 325 3.22 0.98 18.02
N LYS A 326 2.74 0.01 17.24
CA LYS A 326 3.61 -0.99 16.60
C LYS A 326 4.58 -0.34 15.59
N LEU A 327 4.11 0.66 14.84
CA LEU A 327 4.98 1.44 13.93
C LEU A 327 6.01 2.26 14.72
N GLU A 328 5.64 2.79 15.89
CA GLU A 328 6.54 3.48 16.81
C GLU A 328 7.67 2.56 17.30
N GLU A 329 7.30 1.36 17.74
CA GLU A 329 8.23 0.33 18.20
C GLU A 329 9.19 -0.10 17.08
N ASP A 330 8.69 -0.29 15.85
CA ASP A 330 9.50 -0.67 14.69
C ASP A 330 10.53 0.40 14.31
N TYR A 331 10.12 1.67 14.17
CA TYR A 331 11.08 2.71 13.78
C TYR A 331 12.14 2.94 14.86
N LYS A 332 11.78 2.85 16.15
CA LYS A 332 12.75 2.98 17.27
C LYS A 332 13.75 1.84 17.29
N ALA A 333 13.31 0.61 16.99
CA ALA A 333 14.22 -0.52 16.86
C ALA A 333 15.22 -0.31 15.71
N LYS A 334 14.76 0.18 14.56
CA LYS A 334 15.60 0.49 13.40
C LYS A 334 16.52 1.69 13.63
N GLU A 335 16.06 2.71 14.35
CA GLU A 335 16.87 3.85 14.78
C GLU A 335 18.06 3.39 15.61
N LYS A 336 17.84 2.47 16.56
CA LYS A 336 18.93 1.91 17.37
C LYS A 336 19.97 1.18 16.51
N ILE A 337 19.52 0.34 15.56
CA ILE A 337 20.42 -0.37 14.64
C ILE A 337 21.24 0.63 13.80
N TYR A 338 20.59 1.67 13.27
CA TYR A 338 21.25 2.74 12.52
C TYR A 338 22.32 3.45 13.37
N GLN A 339 22.00 3.83 14.60
CA GLN A 339 22.94 4.48 15.53
C GLN A 339 24.13 3.58 15.88
N ASP A 340 23.92 2.27 16.02
CA ASP A 340 24.99 1.31 16.29
C ASP A 340 25.95 1.17 15.09
N PHE A 341 25.42 1.14 13.86
CA PHE A 341 26.25 1.18 12.65
C PHE A 341 26.97 2.52 12.47
N GLN A 342 26.34 3.64 12.85
CA GLN A 342 26.96 4.95 12.80
C GLN A 342 28.22 5.00 13.68
N LYS A 343 28.11 4.56 14.94
CA LYS A 343 29.25 4.49 15.87
C LYS A 343 30.38 3.60 15.34
N GLN A 344 30.04 2.46 14.72
CA GLN A 344 31.03 1.56 14.13
C GLN A 344 31.75 2.20 12.93
N ALA A 345 31.02 2.90 12.06
CA ALA A 345 31.59 3.63 10.93
C ALA A 345 32.54 4.74 11.39
N ASP A 346 32.15 5.50 12.41
CA ASP A 346 32.96 6.60 12.97
C ASP A 346 34.25 6.07 13.63
N SER A 347 34.17 4.94 14.35
CA SER A 347 35.32 4.32 15.02
C SER A 347 36.40 3.81 14.05
N LYS A 348 36.01 3.33 12.86
CA LYS A 348 36.94 2.86 11.82
C LYS A 348 37.43 3.99 10.92
N GLY A 349 36.65 5.06 10.73
CA GLY A 349 37.08 6.27 10.03
C GLY A 349 38.28 6.95 10.72
N SER A 350 38.35 6.88 12.05
CA SER A 350 39.44 7.46 12.83
C SER A 350 40.75 6.66 12.84
N GLN A 351 40.76 5.38 12.41
CA GLN A 351 41.97 4.56 12.32
C GLN A 351 42.69 4.63 10.96
N GLY A 352 42.09 5.26 9.95
CA GLY A 352 42.66 5.38 8.59
C GLY A 352 43.54 6.61 8.35
N GLN A 353 43.70 7.51 9.33
CA GLN A 353 44.33 8.83 9.14
C GLN A 353 45.75 8.99 9.71
N SER A 354 46.36 7.92 10.23
CA SER A 354 47.75 7.96 10.73
C SER A 354 48.70 7.16 9.83
N ASN A 355 48.86 7.58 8.58
CA ASN A 355 50.11 7.45 7.79
C ASN A 355 49.86 7.82 6.32
N GLN A 356 50.18 9.05 5.94
CA GLN A 356 51.05 9.36 4.79
C GLN A 356 51.23 10.88 4.65
N GLY A 357 52.47 11.28 4.41
CA GLY A 357 52.94 12.66 4.47
C GLY A 357 52.59 13.52 3.24
N SER A 358 52.42 14.80 3.54
CA SER A 358 52.67 16.01 2.75
C SER A 358 52.96 15.85 1.24
N ALA A 359 51.97 16.20 0.42
CA ALA A 359 52.19 16.90 -0.84
C ALA A 359 51.05 17.90 -1.06
N THR A 360 51.42 19.18 -1.13
CA THR A 360 50.54 20.34 -1.33
C THR A 360 49.97 20.35 -2.75
N VAL A 361 48.65 20.27 -2.87
CA VAL A 361 47.90 20.78 -4.03
C VAL A 361 46.76 21.62 -3.48
N THR A 362 46.74 22.88 -3.87
CA THR A 362 45.75 23.90 -3.49
C THR A 362 44.35 23.50 -3.93
N GLU A 363 43.47 23.26 -2.96
CA GLU A 363 42.02 23.12 -3.17
C GLU A 363 41.32 24.48 -3.24
N PRO A 364 40.28 24.64 -4.08
CA PRO A 364 39.34 25.74 -3.97
C PRO A 364 38.55 25.65 -2.66
N SER A 365 38.38 26.80 -2.03
CA SER A 365 37.69 27.05 -0.75
C SER A 365 36.49 26.13 -0.44
N LYS A 366 36.67 25.37 0.64
CA LYS A 366 35.67 24.75 1.53
C LYS A 366 34.32 25.50 1.58
N PRO A 367 33.18 24.85 1.27
CA PRO A 367 31.88 25.33 1.71
C PRO A 367 31.79 25.22 3.23
N SER A 368 31.42 26.33 3.85
CA SER A 368 31.16 26.46 5.30
C SER A 368 30.28 25.33 5.83
N ALA A 369 30.58 24.87 7.05
CA ALA A 369 29.73 24.00 7.83
C ALA A 369 28.29 24.55 7.86
N GLY A 370 27.36 23.81 7.25
CA GLY A 370 25.94 24.14 7.26
C GLY A 370 25.34 23.82 8.63
N SER A 371 24.57 24.78 9.15
CA SER A 371 23.67 24.64 10.29
C SER A 371 22.83 23.36 10.20
N ALA A 372 22.53 22.74 11.34
CA ALA A 372 21.54 21.67 11.42
C ALA A 372 20.20 22.11 10.79
N GLU A 373 19.51 21.20 10.09
CA GLU A 373 18.19 21.48 9.53
C GLU A 373 17.23 22.00 10.61
N PRO A 374 16.38 23.00 10.29
CA PRO A 374 15.40 23.50 11.24
C PRO A 374 14.46 22.37 11.66
N THR A 375 14.36 22.16 12.97
CA THR A 375 13.49 21.17 13.61
C THR A 375 12.05 21.66 13.78
N LYS A 376 11.80 22.95 13.52
CA LYS A 376 10.49 23.59 13.67
C LYS A 376 9.88 23.87 12.29
N SER A 377 8.62 23.50 12.11
CA SER A 377 7.85 23.75 10.88
C SER A 377 7.70 25.26 10.61
N ILE A 378 7.85 25.67 9.36
CA ILE A 378 7.62 27.05 8.93
C ILE A 378 6.14 27.44 9.12
N GLU A 379 5.87 28.66 9.59
CA GLU A 379 4.49 29.13 9.82
C GLU A 379 3.73 29.31 8.50
N ASN A 380 2.48 28.84 8.46
CA ASN A 380 1.60 29.03 7.31
C ASN A 380 1.22 30.51 7.18
N THR A 381 1.24 31.04 5.96
CA THR A 381 0.81 32.42 5.68
C THR A 381 0.08 32.48 4.35
N SER A 382 -1.01 33.24 4.32
CA SER A 382 -1.79 33.50 3.11
C SER A 382 -1.03 34.28 2.04
N ASP A 383 0.11 34.87 2.38
CA ASP A 383 0.86 35.75 1.48
C ASP A 383 1.73 34.96 0.48
N LEU A 384 1.94 33.67 0.71
CA LEU A 384 2.84 32.80 -0.07
C LEU A 384 2.11 31.80 -0.98
N ARG A 385 0.85 32.05 -1.35
CA ARG A 385 0.03 31.10 -2.11
C ARG A 385 0.63 30.74 -3.47
N ASP A 386 0.87 29.45 -3.68
CA ASP A 386 1.47 28.86 -4.88
C ASP A 386 2.95 29.25 -5.13
N GLN A 387 3.71 29.59 -4.09
CA GLN A 387 5.06 30.19 -4.21
C GLN A 387 6.15 29.38 -3.50
N TRP A 388 7.37 29.49 -4.05
CA TRP A 388 8.59 29.07 -3.36
C TRP A 388 9.05 30.18 -2.41
N LYS A 389 9.51 29.79 -1.23
CA LYS A 389 10.16 30.68 -0.27
C LYS A 389 11.49 30.09 0.16
N GLN A 390 12.52 30.94 0.15
CA GLN A 390 13.82 30.61 0.69
C GLN A 390 13.97 31.23 2.08
N GLU A 391 14.38 30.41 3.06
CA GLU A 391 14.81 30.89 4.38
C GLU A 391 16.20 30.34 4.66
N GLY A 392 17.20 31.23 4.71
CA GLY A 392 18.60 30.83 4.74
C GLY A 392 19.00 30.01 3.51
N SER A 393 19.55 28.82 3.72
CA SER A 393 19.92 27.88 2.65
C SER A 393 18.79 26.91 2.25
N TYR A 394 17.63 26.97 2.92
CA TYR A 394 16.55 26.02 2.76
C TYR A 394 15.42 26.59 1.90
N TRP A 395 14.79 25.72 1.12
CA TRP A 395 13.69 26.04 0.25
C TRP A 395 12.41 25.34 0.71
N TYR A 396 11.30 26.07 0.65
CA TYR A 396 9.96 25.61 0.99
C TYR A 396 9.01 25.96 -0.14
N TYR A 397 7.93 25.19 -0.29
CA TYR A 397 6.86 25.51 -1.23
C TYR A 397 5.52 25.59 -0.50
N PHE A 398 4.71 26.57 -0.85
CA PHE A 398 3.39 26.80 -0.24
C PHE A 398 2.30 26.60 -1.29
N ASP A 399 1.24 25.88 -0.91
CA ASP A 399 0.10 25.60 -1.78
C ASP A 399 -0.83 26.82 -1.94
N ARG A 400 -1.92 26.64 -2.69
CA ARG A 400 -2.93 27.68 -2.94
C ARG A 400 -3.63 28.21 -1.68
N ALA A 401 -3.61 27.45 -0.58
CA ALA A 401 -4.13 27.88 0.71
C ALA A 401 -3.08 28.64 1.54
N GLY A 402 -1.82 28.69 1.09
CA GLY A 402 -0.70 29.27 1.84
C GLY A 402 -0.14 28.30 2.88
N LYS A 403 -0.39 26.99 2.71
CA LYS A 403 0.14 25.94 3.58
C LYS A 403 1.42 25.36 2.99
N ALA A 404 2.45 25.19 3.83
CA ALA A 404 3.69 24.54 3.40
C ALA A 404 3.42 23.09 2.97
N LEU A 405 3.92 22.73 1.78
CA LEU A 405 3.94 21.35 1.32
C LEU A 405 4.95 20.54 2.16
N VAL A 406 4.54 19.34 2.53
CA VAL A 406 5.35 18.36 3.26
C VAL A 406 5.10 16.98 2.66
N ASN A 407 6.09 16.09 2.74
CA ASN A 407 6.05 14.73 2.18
C ASN A 407 5.44 14.65 0.77
N SER A 408 5.76 15.61 -0.10
CA SER A 408 5.06 15.79 -1.36
C SER A 408 5.93 16.39 -2.46
N TRP A 409 5.54 16.14 -3.70
CA TRP A 409 6.23 16.64 -4.88
C TRP A 409 5.73 18.02 -5.27
N LYS A 410 6.67 18.85 -5.73
CA LYS A 410 6.37 20.03 -6.54
C LYS A 410 7.25 20.00 -7.78
N GLY A 411 6.67 19.59 -8.91
CA GLY A 411 7.44 19.40 -10.15
C GLY A 411 8.55 18.37 -9.94
N ASN A 412 9.80 18.77 -10.18
CA ASN A 412 10.97 17.89 -10.02
C ASN A 412 11.56 17.87 -8.61
N TYR A 413 10.91 18.52 -7.65
CA TYR A 413 11.41 18.71 -6.29
C TYR A 413 10.52 17.97 -5.30
N TYR A 414 11.10 17.57 -4.16
CA TYR A 414 10.36 16.93 -3.08
C TYR A 414 10.52 17.71 -1.79
N LEU A 415 9.41 17.99 -1.12
CA LEU A 415 9.37 18.65 0.18
C LEU A 415 9.27 17.57 1.25
N LYS A 416 10.25 17.51 2.14
CA LYS A 416 10.36 16.52 3.22
C LYS A 416 9.31 16.75 4.31
N SER A 417 9.32 15.93 5.36
CA SER A 417 8.35 16.03 6.46
C SER A 417 8.40 17.35 7.23
N ASN A 418 9.58 17.99 7.27
CA ASN A 418 9.79 19.33 7.82
C ASN A 418 9.50 20.46 6.81
N GLY A 419 9.06 20.13 5.60
CA GLY A 419 8.78 21.09 4.52
C GLY A 419 9.99 21.57 3.74
N VAL A 420 11.20 21.17 4.15
CA VAL A 420 12.44 21.52 3.46
C VAL A 420 12.54 20.73 2.16
N MET A 421 12.88 21.41 1.07
CA MET A 421 13.19 20.79 -0.22
C MET A 421 14.42 19.89 -0.12
N ALA A 422 14.27 18.63 -0.53
CA ALA A 422 15.34 17.66 -0.54
C ALA A 422 16.49 18.07 -1.48
N ARG A 423 17.74 17.92 -1.03
CA ARG A 423 18.94 18.29 -1.81
C ARG A 423 20.16 17.48 -1.40
N ASN A 424 20.88 16.92 -2.37
CA ASN A 424 22.03 16.02 -2.17
C ASN A 424 21.73 14.83 -1.25
N GLU A 425 20.53 14.26 -1.36
CA GLU A 425 20.06 13.23 -0.45
C GLU A 425 19.13 12.23 -1.11
N TRP A 426 19.02 11.06 -0.49
CA TRP A 426 18.04 10.04 -0.85
C TRP A 426 16.75 10.28 -0.06
N VAL A 427 15.61 10.14 -0.71
CA VAL A 427 14.30 10.19 -0.07
C VAL A 427 13.45 9.01 -0.53
N TYR A 428 12.79 8.37 0.42
CA TYR A 428 11.76 7.38 0.12
C TYR A 428 10.41 8.06 0.00
N ASP A 429 9.77 7.93 -1.16
CA ASP A 429 8.38 8.33 -1.28
C ASP A 429 7.46 7.14 -0.99
N THR A 430 6.71 7.25 0.10
CA THR A 430 5.71 6.26 0.52
C THR A 430 4.54 6.10 -0.45
N ASN A 431 4.20 7.14 -1.23
CA ASN A 431 3.13 7.09 -2.22
C ASN A 431 3.52 6.22 -3.41
N TYR A 432 4.73 6.44 -3.93
CA TYR A 432 5.28 5.67 -5.05
C TYR A 432 6.02 4.39 -4.62
N LYS A 433 6.20 4.20 -3.31
CA LYS A 433 6.91 3.07 -2.68
C LYS A 433 8.32 2.88 -3.24
N ALA A 434 9.01 3.98 -3.54
CA ALA A 434 10.29 3.96 -4.22
C ALA A 434 11.26 5.00 -3.64
N TRP A 435 12.55 4.71 -3.79
CA TRP A 435 13.64 5.64 -3.46
C TRP A 435 13.91 6.58 -4.63
N TYR A 436 14.17 7.84 -4.31
CA TYR A 436 14.58 8.89 -5.23
C TYR A 436 15.84 9.55 -4.69
N TYR A 437 16.71 10.01 -5.58
CA TYR A 437 17.86 10.81 -5.19
C TYR A 437 17.69 12.24 -5.70
N PHE A 438 17.90 13.22 -4.83
CA PHE A 438 17.82 14.64 -5.17
C PHE A 438 19.21 15.23 -5.31
N LYS A 439 19.46 15.85 -6.47
CA LYS A 439 20.77 16.40 -6.84
C LYS A 439 21.06 17.69 -6.07
N SER A 440 22.22 18.27 -6.35
CA SER A 440 22.65 19.55 -5.78
C SER A 440 21.83 20.75 -6.23
N ASP A 441 20.97 20.63 -7.22
CA ASP A 441 20.00 21.66 -7.61
C ASP A 441 18.61 21.42 -6.98
N GLY A 442 18.46 20.35 -6.19
CA GLY A 442 17.20 19.94 -5.58
C GLY A 442 16.27 19.14 -6.51
N SER A 443 16.59 19.01 -7.79
CA SER A 443 15.79 18.18 -8.69
C SER A 443 16.16 16.70 -8.54
N TYR A 444 15.17 15.81 -8.71
CA TYR A 444 15.44 14.38 -8.66
C TYR A 444 16.34 13.92 -9.83
N ALA A 445 17.16 12.90 -9.58
CA ALA A 445 17.99 12.22 -10.57
C ALA A 445 17.15 11.18 -11.32
N GLN A 446 17.41 11.05 -12.62
CA GLN A 446 16.76 10.08 -13.51
C GLN A 446 17.69 9.72 -14.65
N ASN A 447 17.54 8.50 -15.18
CA ASN A 447 18.39 7.92 -16.22
C ASN A 447 19.89 8.03 -15.90
N SER A 448 20.25 7.87 -14.63
CA SER A 448 21.62 8.11 -14.18
C SER A 448 22.01 7.25 -12.98
N TRP A 449 23.32 7.02 -12.87
CA TRP A 449 23.92 6.41 -11.70
C TRP A 449 24.14 7.42 -10.60
N GLN A 450 23.82 7.03 -9.37
CA GLN A 450 24.23 7.69 -8.14
C GLN A 450 24.98 6.69 -7.27
N GLY A 451 26.31 6.70 -7.35
CA GLY A 451 27.15 5.67 -6.73
C GLY A 451 26.84 4.29 -7.31
N SER A 452 26.51 3.33 -6.45
CA SER A 452 26.16 1.95 -6.86
C SER A 452 24.70 1.75 -7.27
N TYR A 453 23.91 2.82 -7.32
CA TYR A 453 22.46 2.78 -7.55
C TYR A 453 22.12 3.44 -8.88
N TYR A 454 21.08 2.96 -9.55
CA TYR A 454 20.59 3.57 -10.77
C TYR A 454 19.18 4.13 -10.58
N LEU A 455 18.96 5.36 -11.03
CA LEU A 455 17.66 6.02 -11.04
C LEU A 455 17.07 5.89 -12.44
N LYS A 456 15.90 5.25 -12.55
CA LYS A 456 15.20 5.00 -13.82
C LYS A 456 14.63 6.29 -14.41
N SER A 457 13.97 6.17 -15.57
CA SER A 457 13.38 7.30 -16.28
C SER A 457 12.26 8.01 -15.51
N ASP A 458 11.62 7.34 -14.56
CA ASP A 458 10.63 7.91 -13.65
C ASP A 458 11.24 8.37 -12.31
N GLY A 459 12.58 8.40 -12.23
CA GLY A 459 13.32 8.78 -11.04
C GLY A 459 13.42 7.73 -9.95
N LYS A 460 12.70 6.60 -10.08
CA LYS A 460 12.75 5.54 -9.08
C LYS A 460 14.07 4.80 -9.14
N MET A 461 14.63 4.53 -7.98
CA MET A 461 15.76 3.61 -7.85
C MET A 461 15.36 2.23 -8.36
N ALA A 462 16.17 1.66 -9.26
CA ALA A 462 15.97 0.30 -9.74
C ALA A 462 16.31 -0.71 -8.63
N GLN A 463 15.51 -1.78 -8.51
CA GLN A 463 15.64 -2.74 -7.41
C GLN A 463 15.11 -4.12 -7.81
N SER A 464 15.89 -5.16 -7.53
CA SER A 464 15.59 -6.56 -7.89
C SER A 464 15.27 -6.75 -9.38
N GLU A 465 16.00 -6.05 -10.25
CA GLU A 465 15.71 -6.02 -11.68
C GLU A 465 16.98 -5.92 -12.52
N TRP A 466 16.88 -6.42 -13.76
CA TRP A 466 17.88 -6.17 -14.80
C TRP A 466 17.70 -4.76 -15.37
N LEU A 467 18.81 -4.09 -15.60
CA LEU A 467 18.87 -2.77 -16.19
C LEU A 467 19.84 -2.78 -17.36
N TYR A 468 19.40 -2.29 -18.51
CA TYR A 468 20.28 -1.98 -19.63
C TYR A 468 20.65 -0.50 -19.60
N ASP A 469 21.93 -0.20 -19.47
CA ASP A 469 22.43 1.17 -19.60
C ASP A 469 22.92 1.41 -21.04
N SER A 470 22.22 2.27 -21.78
CA SER A 470 22.56 2.61 -23.16
C SER A 470 23.89 3.34 -23.31
N SER A 471 24.35 4.05 -22.27
CA SER A 471 25.63 4.77 -22.28
C SER A 471 26.79 3.80 -22.21
N TYR A 472 26.67 2.77 -21.37
CA TYR A 472 27.69 1.72 -21.23
C TYR A 472 27.48 0.54 -22.19
N LYS A 473 26.33 0.49 -22.88
CA LYS A 473 25.90 -0.59 -23.77
C LYS A 473 26.00 -1.95 -23.10
N ALA A 474 25.56 -2.02 -21.84
CA ALA A 474 25.73 -3.19 -21.00
C ALA A 474 24.54 -3.40 -20.06
N TRP A 475 24.32 -4.66 -19.71
CA TRP A 475 23.34 -5.06 -18.70
C TRP A 475 23.98 -5.06 -17.31
N TYR A 476 23.18 -4.67 -16.32
CA TYR A 476 23.49 -4.68 -14.90
C TYR A 476 22.32 -5.34 -14.17
N TYR A 477 22.59 -6.00 -13.05
CA TYR A 477 21.53 -6.47 -12.15
C TYR A 477 21.55 -5.68 -10.86
N LEU A 478 20.42 -5.07 -10.49
CA LEU A 478 20.28 -4.32 -9.24
C LEU A 478 19.67 -5.25 -8.19
N LYS A 479 20.37 -5.40 -7.06
CA LYS A 479 19.94 -6.25 -5.95
C LYS A 479 18.67 -5.71 -5.28
N SER A 480 18.15 -6.48 -4.33
CA SER A 480 17.06 -6.04 -3.46
C SER A 480 17.43 -4.86 -2.56
N ASP A 481 18.71 -4.55 -2.38
CA ASP A 481 19.15 -3.31 -1.72
C ASP A 481 19.34 -2.14 -2.71
N GLY A 482 19.04 -2.35 -4.00
CA GLY A 482 19.19 -1.38 -5.08
C GLY A 482 20.61 -1.22 -5.63
N SER A 483 21.64 -1.75 -4.95
CA SER A 483 23.01 -1.66 -5.45
C SER A 483 23.25 -2.66 -6.56
N TYR A 484 24.07 -2.30 -7.55
CA TYR A 484 24.39 -3.23 -8.63
C TYR A 484 25.24 -4.40 -8.16
N LEU A 485 25.00 -5.55 -8.76
CA LEU A 485 25.68 -6.81 -8.49
C LEU A 485 27.00 -6.85 -9.29
N ARG A 486 28.10 -7.26 -8.67
CA ARG A 486 29.45 -7.35 -9.28
C ARG A 486 30.24 -8.52 -8.73
N ASP A 487 31.26 -8.93 -9.48
CA ASP A 487 32.24 -9.99 -9.15
C ASP A 487 31.65 -11.32 -8.72
N GLN A 488 30.55 -11.76 -9.33
CA GLN A 488 29.92 -13.03 -8.95
C GLN A 488 28.99 -13.60 -10.02
N TRP A 489 28.74 -14.90 -9.87
CA TRP A 489 27.67 -15.61 -10.57
C TRP A 489 26.31 -15.29 -9.95
N PHE A 490 25.32 -15.04 -10.80
CA PHE A 490 23.94 -14.76 -10.43
C PHE A 490 23.01 -15.70 -11.17
N LYS A 491 22.09 -16.33 -10.44
CA LYS A 491 21.07 -17.22 -11.03
C LYS A 491 19.75 -16.48 -11.12
N ASP A 492 19.22 -16.37 -12.33
CA ASP A 492 17.90 -15.81 -12.60
C ASP A 492 17.04 -16.85 -13.32
N GLY A 493 16.00 -17.32 -12.64
CA GLY A 493 15.23 -18.50 -13.05
C GLY A 493 16.10 -19.75 -13.18
N SER A 494 16.13 -20.33 -14.38
CA SER A 494 16.94 -21.52 -14.69
C SER A 494 18.32 -21.20 -15.25
N ALA A 495 18.61 -19.93 -15.55
CA ALA A 495 19.85 -19.51 -16.21
C ALA A 495 20.85 -18.90 -15.22
N TRP A 496 22.13 -19.06 -15.52
CA TRP A 496 23.23 -18.44 -14.79
C TRP A 496 23.88 -17.34 -15.63
N TYR A 497 24.23 -16.25 -14.95
CA TYR A 497 24.87 -15.06 -15.51
C TYR A 497 26.09 -14.73 -14.67
N TYR A 498 27.07 -14.02 -15.23
CA TYR A 498 28.20 -13.49 -14.47
C TYR A 498 28.24 -11.96 -14.60
N LEU A 499 28.36 -11.27 -13.47
CA LEU A 499 28.51 -9.82 -13.42
C LEU A 499 29.96 -9.51 -13.08
N LYS A 500 30.65 -8.78 -13.96
CA LYS A 500 32.08 -8.45 -13.85
C LYS A 500 32.36 -7.44 -12.73
N ALA A 501 33.63 -7.10 -12.51
CA ALA A 501 34.07 -6.17 -11.47
C ALA A 501 33.45 -4.77 -11.58
N ASP A 502 33.20 -4.33 -12.82
CA ASP A 502 32.53 -3.07 -13.12
C ASP A 502 31.00 -3.18 -13.12
N GLY A 503 30.45 -4.34 -12.73
CA GLY A 503 29.02 -4.62 -12.66
C GLY A 503 28.37 -5.03 -13.99
N LYS A 504 29.10 -4.98 -15.11
CA LYS A 504 28.56 -5.35 -16.41
C LYS A 504 28.37 -6.86 -16.49
N MET A 505 27.22 -7.28 -17.00
CA MET A 505 26.97 -8.66 -17.38
C MET A 505 27.97 -9.09 -18.46
N ALA A 506 28.61 -10.22 -18.24
CA ALA A 506 29.43 -10.87 -19.24
C ALA A 506 28.53 -11.44 -20.35
N GLN A 507 28.93 -11.25 -21.60
CA GLN A 507 28.17 -11.69 -22.78
C GLN A 507 29.13 -12.04 -23.91
N ASN A 508 28.92 -13.20 -24.54
CA ASN A 508 29.77 -13.72 -25.60
C ASN A 508 31.26 -13.82 -25.17
N GLU A 509 31.50 -14.31 -23.96
CA GLU A 509 32.84 -14.41 -23.38
C GLU A 509 32.93 -15.60 -22.40
N THR A 510 34.17 -16.02 -22.10
CA THR A 510 34.44 -17.13 -21.17
C THR A 510 34.88 -16.60 -19.81
N ILE A 511 34.21 -17.01 -18.75
CA ILE A 511 34.57 -16.72 -17.35
C ILE A 511 35.05 -18.02 -16.69
N GLY A 512 36.36 -18.15 -16.52
CA GLY A 512 36.97 -19.39 -16.03
C GLY A 512 36.80 -20.53 -17.04
N ALA A 513 36.07 -21.58 -16.64
CA ALA A 513 35.76 -22.72 -17.50
C ALA A 513 34.37 -22.65 -18.16
N TYR A 514 33.65 -21.53 -17.99
CA TYR A 514 32.24 -21.41 -18.35
C TYR A 514 32.04 -20.33 -19.43
N TYR A 515 31.45 -20.70 -20.56
CA TYR A 515 31.17 -19.78 -21.67
C TYR A 515 29.75 -19.22 -21.57
N LEU A 516 29.62 -17.89 -21.73
CA LEU A 516 28.33 -17.19 -21.77
C LEU A 516 27.99 -16.79 -23.19
N ASP A 517 26.77 -17.09 -23.63
CA ASP A 517 26.30 -16.77 -24.97
C ASP A 517 26.09 -15.26 -25.21
N TYR A 518 25.68 -14.88 -26.43
CA TYR A 518 25.02 -13.59 -26.65
C TYR A 518 23.73 -13.63 -25.82
N SER A 519 23.31 -12.68 -25.01
CA SER A 519 22.33 -12.83 -23.92
C SER A 519 22.95 -13.09 -22.56
N GLY A 520 24.20 -13.55 -22.50
CA GLY A 520 24.98 -13.68 -21.26
C GLY A 520 24.58 -14.88 -20.42
N LYS A 521 23.81 -15.81 -20.98
CA LYS A 521 23.45 -17.05 -20.28
C LYS A 521 24.60 -18.03 -20.38
N TRP A 522 24.92 -18.67 -19.26
CA TRP A 522 25.83 -19.79 -19.26
C TRP A 522 25.22 -20.95 -20.02
N ILE A 523 25.99 -21.47 -20.98
CA ILE A 523 25.67 -22.68 -21.71
C ILE A 523 26.70 -23.76 -21.36
N SER A 524 26.19 -24.96 -21.09
CA SER A 524 26.98 -26.14 -20.71
C SER A 524 27.71 -26.74 -21.89
#